data_AF-A0A4Q6XXU0-F1
#
_entry.id   AF-A0A4Q6XXU0-F1
#
_cell.length_a   1.000
_cell.length_b   1.000
_cell.length_c   1.000
_cell.angle_alpha   90.00
_cell.angle_beta   90.00
_cell.angle_gamma   90.00
#
_symmetry.space_group_name_H-M   'P 1'
#
loop_
_entity.id
_entity.type
_entity.pdbx_description
1 polymer ?
#
loop_
_entity_poly.entity_id
_entity_poly.type
_entity_poly.pdbx_seq_one_letter_code
_entity_poly.pdbx_strand_id
1 'polypeptide(L)'
;MSILFLKLLLAHFIGDFVLQPKSWVKKRKDHILYLLIHIAMHTMLLVLFFIPELSDQWQIILFISCVHLLIDSAKIYFEKKFPRRTFLLFIADQTLHILSLVAVVWYTYGLPVNWETLFSAKSLLYVLAFVLTVFVSPIMLRVFFSKWTSEADVVNKPKNSLVDAGMLIGIMERLLIVLFIQVGFLSGIGFLLGAKSIFRFGDLTNAKDTKFTEYILVGTLASFVIGIAIGYGLRLGLKYLV
;
A
#
# COMPACT_ATOMS: atom_id res chain seq x y z
N MET A 1 -11.03 1.46 22.76
CA MET A 1 -9.87 1.26 21.88
C MET A 1 -10.18 1.50 20.40
N SER A 2 -10.98 0.67 19.73
CA SER A 2 -11.25 0.79 18.28
C SER A 2 -11.94 2.10 17.88
N ILE A 3 -12.95 2.54 18.64
CA ILE A 3 -13.66 3.81 18.39
C ILE A 3 -12.70 5.00 18.47
N LEU A 4 -11.84 5.04 19.49
CA LEU A 4 -10.84 6.12 19.64
C LEU A 4 -9.92 6.17 18.42
N PHE A 5 -9.33 5.02 18.05
CA PHE A 5 -8.43 4.95 16.89
C PHE A 5 -9.13 5.38 15.60
N LEU A 6 -10.37 4.93 15.37
CA LEU A 6 -11.13 5.29 14.17
C LEU A 6 -11.49 6.79 14.13
N LYS A 7 -11.89 7.40 15.24
CA LYS A 7 -12.14 8.85 15.32
C LYS A 7 -10.87 9.63 14.94
N LEU A 8 -9.73 9.27 15.53
CA LEU A 8 -8.43 9.90 15.24
C LEU A 8 -8.00 9.69 13.78
N LEU A 9 -8.14 8.47 13.26
CA LEU A 9 -7.77 8.12 11.89
C LEU A 9 -8.64 8.84 10.86
N LEU A 10 -9.95 8.94 11.11
CA LEU A 10 -10.87 9.68 10.25
C LEU A 10 -10.56 11.18 10.26
N ALA A 11 -10.34 11.78 11.42
CA ALA A 11 -9.94 13.18 11.53
C ALA A 11 -8.65 13.44 10.73
N HIS A 12 -7.65 12.58 10.88
CA HIS A 12 -6.39 12.64 10.14
C HIS A 12 -6.63 12.57 8.62
N PHE A 13 -7.33 11.55 8.13
CA PHE A 13 -7.54 11.38 6.69
C PHE A 13 -8.41 12.48 6.07
N ILE A 14 -9.44 12.94 6.78
CA ILE A 14 -10.26 14.05 6.32
C ILE A 14 -9.41 15.33 6.26
N GLY A 15 -8.61 15.62 7.30
CA GLY A 15 -7.76 16.80 7.34
C GLY A 15 -6.70 16.81 6.24
N ASP A 16 -5.92 15.73 6.09
CA ASP A 16 -4.79 15.68 5.17
C ASP A 16 -5.17 15.45 3.70
N PHE A 17 -6.21 14.66 3.40
CA PHE A 17 -6.54 14.28 2.02
C PHE A 17 -7.76 14.99 1.47
N VAL A 18 -8.74 15.34 2.30
CA VAL A 18 -9.99 15.96 1.85
C VAL A 18 -9.93 17.48 2.01
N LEU A 19 -9.48 17.96 3.17
CA LEU A 19 -9.52 19.37 3.55
C LEU A 19 -8.20 20.13 3.38
N GLN A 20 -7.16 19.51 2.81
CA GLN A 20 -5.89 20.17 2.48
C GLN A 20 -5.75 20.45 0.97
N PRO A 21 -6.13 21.65 0.48
CA PRO A 21 -5.95 22.03 -0.91
C PRO A 21 -4.48 22.01 -1.36
N LYS A 22 -4.25 21.62 -2.62
CA LYS A 22 -2.91 21.68 -3.26
C LYS A 22 -2.29 23.09 -3.22
N SER A 23 -3.10 24.15 -3.15
CA SER A 23 -2.63 25.53 -3.03
C SER A 23 -1.97 25.79 -1.68
N TRP A 24 -2.52 25.27 -0.58
CA TRP A 24 -1.94 25.41 0.76
C TRP A 24 -0.62 24.65 0.86
N VAL A 25 -0.57 23.44 0.29
CA VAL A 25 0.64 22.60 0.20
C VAL A 25 1.79 23.33 -0.50
N LYS A 26 1.51 24.11 -1.55
CA LYS A 26 2.53 24.91 -2.24
C LYS A 26 2.95 26.11 -1.41
N LYS A 27 1.98 26.87 -0.88
CA LYS A 27 2.25 28.15 -0.19
C LYS A 27 2.85 27.99 1.21
N ARG A 28 2.63 26.85 1.90
CA ARG A 28 3.22 26.58 3.22
C ARG A 28 4.75 26.54 3.23
N LYS A 29 5.39 26.41 2.06
CA LYS A 29 6.86 26.45 1.93
C LYS A 29 7.42 27.84 2.21
N ASP A 30 6.66 28.88 1.91
CA ASP A 30 7.10 30.27 2.00
C ASP A 30 6.31 31.06 3.06
N HIS A 31 5.09 30.62 3.39
CA HIS A 31 4.22 31.28 4.35
C HIS A 31 3.68 30.30 5.40
N ILE A 32 4.14 30.43 6.64
CA ILE A 32 3.74 29.59 7.78
C ILE A 32 2.23 29.62 8.06
N LEU A 33 1.53 30.69 7.67
CA LEU A 33 0.09 30.82 7.84
C LEU A 33 -0.69 29.62 7.27
N TYR A 34 -0.29 29.09 6.10
CA TYR A 34 -0.98 27.95 5.50
C TYR A 34 -0.75 26.64 6.27
N LEU A 35 0.38 26.51 6.96
CA LEU A 35 0.59 25.41 7.91
C LEU A 35 -0.31 25.60 9.14
N LEU A 36 -0.39 26.80 9.70
CA LEU A 36 -1.23 27.06 10.87
C LEU A 36 -2.73 26.86 10.58
N ILE A 37 -3.21 27.28 9.40
CA ILE A 37 -4.59 27.02 8.97
C ILE A 37 -4.84 25.51 8.87
N HIS A 38 -3.90 24.75 8.32
CA HIS A 38 -4.00 23.29 8.23
C HIS A 38 -4.10 22.63 9.62
N ILE A 39 -3.24 23.04 10.55
CA ILE A 39 -3.29 22.54 11.94
C ILE A 39 -4.56 22.96 12.67
N ALA A 40 -5.06 24.16 12.44
CA ALA A 40 -6.33 24.61 12.99
C ALA A 40 -7.50 23.76 12.47
N MET A 41 -7.51 23.41 11.18
CA MET A 41 -8.50 22.50 10.60
C MET A 41 -8.45 21.11 11.24
N HIS A 42 -7.25 20.54 11.42
CA HIS A 42 -7.09 19.26 12.13
C HIS A 42 -7.59 19.32 13.57
N THR A 43 -7.23 20.38 14.31
CA THR A 43 -7.67 20.58 15.69
C THR A 43 -9.19 20.72 15.76
N MET A 44 -9.80 21.46 14.83
CA MET A 44 -11.24 21.62 14.74
C MET A 44 -11.95 20.29 14.44
N LEU A 45 -11.42 19.47 13.52
CA LEU A 45 -11.95 18.13 13.27
C LEU A 45 -11.89 17.26 14.51
N LEU A 46 -10.75 17.26 15.22
CA LEU A 46 -10.60 16.51 16.46
C LEU A 46 -11.62 16.98 17.51
N VAL A 47 -11.79 18.29 17.71
CA VAL A 47 -12.83 18.81 18.62
C VAL A 47 -14.22 18.32 18.19
N LEU A 48 -14.55 18.36 16.89
CA LEU A 48 -15.85 17.91 16.37
C LEU A 48 -16.11 16.41 16.64
N PHE A 49 -15.11 15.55 16.42
CA PHE A 49 -15.24 14.10 16.66
C PHE A 49 -15.31 13.72 18.15
N PHE A 50 -14.88 14.62 19.04
CA PHE A 50 -14.80 14.40 20.48
C PHE A 50 -15.70 15.33 21.29
N ILE A 51 -16.70 16.00 20.67
CA ILE A 51 -17.63 16.92 21.37
C ILE A 51 -18.21 16.29 22.65
N PRO A 52 -18.75 15.05 22.64
CA PRO A 52 -19.35 14.45 23.83
C PRO A 52 -18.34 14.16 24.94
N GLU A 53 -17.06 13.99 24.61
CA GLU A 53 -16.00 13.54 25.52
C GLU A 53 -14.90 14.60 25.72
N LEU A 54 -15.18 15.87 25.39
CA LEU A 54 -14.17 16.91 25.29
C LEU A 54 -13.46 17.19 26.62
N SER A 55 -14.19 17.13 27.75
CA SER A 55 -13.64 17.30 29.09
C SER A 55 -12.60 16.24 29.45
N ASP A 56 -12.77 15.03 28.92
CA ASP A 56 -11.99 13.86 29.31
C ASP A 56 -10.83 13.60 28.34
N GLN A 57 -10.93 14.13 27.11
CA GLN A 57 -10.01 13.81 26.01
C GLN A 57 -9.25 15.04 25.47
N TRP A 58 -9.35 16.21 26.12
CA TRP A 58 -8.67 17.43 25.64
C TRP A 58 -7.15 17.27 25.53
N GLN A 59 -6.51 16.46 26.39
CA GLN A 59 -5.07 16.20 26.30
C GLN A 59 -4.70 15.47 25.00
N ILE A 60 -5.54 14.54 24.55
CA ILE A 60 -5.33 13.81 23.29
C ILE A 60 -5.40 14.76 22.11
N ILE A 61 -6.42 15.62 22.08
CA ILE A 61 -6.59 16.61 21.01
C ILE A 61 -5.37 17.52 20.93
N LEU A 62 -4.96 18.08 22.08
CA LEU A 62 -3.79 18.95 22.15
C LEU A 62 -2.51 18.23 21.70
N PHE A 63 -2.28 17.02 22.20
CA PHE A 63 -1.10 16.22 21.87
C PHE A 63 -1.04 15.91 20.37
N ILE A 64 -2.12 15.39 19.77
CA ILE A 64 -2.15 15.06 18.34
C ILE A 64 -1.98 16.32 17.49
N SER A 65 -2.62 17.44 17.83
CA SER A 65 -2.42 18.71 17.12
C SER A 65 -0.97 19.18 17.17
N CYS A 66 -0.29 19.07 18.32
CA CYS A 66 1.12 19.41 18.46
C CYS A 66 2.04 18.48 17.66
N VAL A 67 1.78 17.17 17.70
CA VAL A 67 2.55 16.19 16.92
C VAL A 67 2.36 16.40 15.42
N HIS A 68 1.13 16.71 14.98
CA HIS A 68 0.84 17.02 13.59
C HIS A 68 1.64 18.24 13.11
N LEU A 69 1.66 19.31 13.92
CA LEU A 69 2.47 20.50 13.65
C LEU A 69 3.96 20.18 13.54
N LEU A 70 4.48 19.35 14.44
CA LEU A 70 5.88 18.94 14.45
C LEU A 70 6.24 18.15 13.18
N ILE A 71 5.45 17.14 12.84
CA ILE A 71 5.68 16.28 11.67
C ILE A 71 5.58 17.08 10.37
N ASP A 72 4.54 17.90 10.22
CA ASP A 72 4.36 18.72 9.01
C ASP A 72 5.47 19.77 8.86
N SER A 73 5.93 20.37 9.97
CA SER A 73 7.08 21.28 9.97
C SER A 73 8.36 20.56 9.53
N ALA A 74 8.61 19.36 10.08
CA ALA A 74 9.75 18.53 9.70
C ALA A 74 9.69 18.13 8.21
N LYS A 75 8.51 17.77 7.72
CA LYS A 75 8.27 17.45 6.30
C LYS A 75 8.64 18.63 5.40
N ILE A 76 8.19 19.85 5.71
CA ILE A 76 8.53 21.06 4.93
C ILE A 76 10.04 21.28 4.89
N TYR A 77 10.73 21.12 6.03
CA TYR A 77 12.18 21.22 6.10
C TYR A 77 12.87 20.17 5.20
N PHE A 78 12.47 18.90 5.30
CA PHE A 78 13.08 17.83 4.51
C PHE A 78 12.72 17.88 3.02
N GLU A 79 11.54 18.39 2.66
CA GLU A 79 11.17 18.64 1.25
C GLU A 79 12.08 19.69 0.61
N LYS A 80 12.49 20.73 1.36
CA LYS A 80 13.47 21.72 0.90
C LYS A 80 14.86 21.13 0.76
N LYS A 81 15.28 20.29 1.71
CA LYS A 81 16.61 19.66 1.73
C LYS A 81 16.76 18.54 0.68
N PHE A 82 15.70 17.78 0.41
CA PHE A 82 15.71 16.60 -0.46
C PHE A 82 14.57 16.61 -1.49
N PRO A 83 14.56 17.55 -2.45
CA PRO A 83 13.43 17.77 -3.37
C PRO A 83 13.15 16.59 -4.32
N ARG A 84 14.11 15.69 -4.53
CA ARG A 84 13.95 14.49 -5.38
C ARG A 84 13.31 13.30 -4.64
N ARG A 85 13.14 13.37 -3.32
CA ARG A 85 12.63 12.26 -2.48
C ARG A 85 11.19 12.44 -2.02
N THR A 86 10.38 13.22 -2.75
CA THR A 86 9.01 13.61 -2.36
C THR A 86 8.12 12.42 -1.99
N PHE A 87 8.17 11.32 -2.75
CA PHE A 87 7.37 10.14 -2.45
C PHE A 87 7.78 9.48 -1.12
N LEU A 88 9.08 9.28 -0.88
CA LEU A 88 9.58 8.71 0.38
C LEU A 88 9.24 9.61 1.58
N LEU A 89 9.37 10.93 1.41
CA LEU A 89 8.99 11.90 2.45
C LEU A 89 7.49 11.87 2.75
N PHE A 90 6.64 11.68 1.73
CA PHE A 90 5.21 11.50 1.91
C PHE A 90 4.88 10.21 2.68
N ILE A 91 5.53 9.09 2.35
CA ILE A 91 5.34 7.83 3.08
C ILE A 91 5.82 7.95 4.53
N ALA A 92 6.97 8.57 4.76
CA ALA A 92 7.51 8.79 6.10
C ALA A 92 6.57 9.66 6.95
N ASP A 93 6.07 10.76 6.38
CA ASP A 93 5.08 11.65 6.99
C ASP A 93 3.81 10.90 7.44
N GLN A 94 3.17 10.17 6.53
CA GLN A 94 1.96 9.41 6.87
C GLN A 94 2.24 8.31 7.90
N THR A 95 3.41 7.67 7.84
CA THR A 95 3.82 6.67 8.84
C THR A 95 3.96 7.30 10.23
N LEU A 96 4.61 8.46 10.34
CA LEU A 96 4.78 9.16 11.62
C LEU A 96 3.43 9.60 12.21
N HIS A 97 2.52 10.12 11.36
CA HIS A 97 1.17 10.47 11.79
C HIS A 97 0.42 9.25 12.33
N ILE A 98 0.36 8.15 11.60
CA ILE A 98 -0.30 6.92 12.06
C ILE A 98 0.34 6.36 13.33
N LEU A 99 1.68 6.35 13.42
CA LEU A 99 2.39 5.91 14.63
C LEU A 99 2.03 6.77 15.85
N SER A 100 1.84 8.08 15.68
CA SER A 100 1.39 8.95 16.76
C SER A 100 -0.02 8.60 17.25
N LEU A 101 -0.94 8.26 16.32
CA LEU A 101 -2.29 7.82 16.68
C LEU A 101 -2.24 6.49 17.44
N VAL A 102 -1.42 5.54 16.96
CA VAL A 102 -1.21 4.25 17.64
C VAL A 102 -0.61 4.45 19.03
N ALA A 103 0.37 5.36 19.17
CA ALA A 103 1.00 5.66 20.45
C ALA A 103 -0.01 6.24 21.46
N VAL A 104 -0.92 7.12 21.04
CA VAL A 104 -2.00 7.63 21.89
C VAL A 104 -2.94 6.50 22.32
N VAL A 105 -3.38 5.66 21.38
CA VAL A 105 -4.29 4.55 21.70
C VAL A 105 -3.64 3.56 22.66
N TRP A 106 -2.35 3.27 22.44
CA TRP A 106 -1.56 2.46 23.36
C TRP A 106 -1.46 3.12 24.73
N TYR A 107 -1.09 4.39 24.82
CA TYR A 107 -1.01 5.08 26.11
C TYR A 107 -2.34 5.04 26.88
N THR A 108 -3.48 5.20 26.20
CA THR A 108 -4.80 5.21 26.83
C THR A 108 -5.32 3.83 27.23
N TYR A 109 -5.08 2.79 26.43
CA TYR A 109 -5.70 1.46 26.62
C TYR A 109 -4.72 0.31 26.88
N GLY A 110 -3.41 0.59 26.86
CA GLY A 110 -2.37 -0.44 26.85
C GLY A 110 -2.14 -1.04 25.45
N LEU A 111 -1.14 -1.93 25.33
CA LEU A 111 -0.95 -2.74 24.12
C LEU A 111 -1.98 -3.87 24.12
N PRO A 112 -2.95 -3.90 23.18
CA PRO A 112 -3.76 -5.09 22.94
C PRO A 112 -2.95 -6.14 22.14
N VAL A 113 -1.63 -6.19 22.31
CA VAL A 113 -0.77 -7.12 21.57
C VAL A 113 -0.83 -8.45 22.29
N ASN A 114 -1.73 -9.31 21.82
CA ASN A 114 -1.62 -10.72 22.11
C ASN A 114 -0.61 -11.34 21.15
N TRP A 115 0.61 -11.57 21.65
CA TRP A 115 1.68 -12.22 20.89
C TRP A 115 1.27 -13.59 20.35
N GLU A 116 0.40 -14.31 21.05
CA GLU A 116 -0.14 -15.59 20.59
C GLU A 116 -1.01 -15.41 19.34
N THR A 117 -1.78 -14.33 19.26
CA THR A 117 -2.57 -14.01 18.06
C THR A 117 -1.68 -13.58 16.90
N LEU A 118 -0.66 -12.75 17.15
CA LEU A 118 0.29 -12.30 16.12
C LEU A 118 1.10 -13.45 15.53
N PHE A 119 1.56 -14.37 16.37
CA PHE A 119 2.33 -15.56 15.95
C PHE A 119 1.45 -16.81 15.80
N SER A 120 0.12 -16.64 15.75
CA SER A 120 -0.79 -17.75 15.49
C SER A 120 -0.53 -18.34 14.11
N ALA A 121 -0.83 -19.64 13.95
CA ALA A 121 -0.68 -20.31 12.67
C ALA A 121 -1.45 -19.60 11.53
N LYS A 122 -2.60 -19.00 11.84
CA LYS A 122 -3.39 -18.19 10.88
C LYS A 122 -2.65 -16.94 10.44
N SER A 123 -2.11 -16.16 11.37
CA SER A 123 -1.31 -14.95 11.06
C SER A 123 -0.07 -15.29 10.26
N LEU A 124 0.63 -16.37 10.63
CA LEU A 124 1.81 -16.85 9.89
C LEU A 124 1.46 -17.32 8.49
N LEU A 125 0.30 -17.96 8.27
CA LEU A 125 -0.16 -18.32 6.93
C LEU A 125 -0.44 -17.10 6.05
N TYR A 126 -1.06 -16.05 6.59
CA TYR A 126 -1.26 -14.80 5.84
C TYR A 126 0.08 -14.17 5.43
N VAL A 127 1.04 -14.11 6.36
CA VAL A 127 2.39 -13.60 6.08
C VAL A 127 3.09 -14.46 5.02
N LEU A 128 3.00 -15.79 5.14
CA LEU A 128 3.59 -16.71 4.18
C LEU A 128 2.99 -16.51 2.78
N ALA A 129 1.66 -16.46 2.66
CA ALA A 129 0.99 -16.23 1.38
C ALA A 129 1.36 -14.88 0.76
N PHE A 130 1.48 -13.82 1.59
CA PHE A 130 1.96 -12.52 1.14
C PHE A 130 3.40 -12.59 0.61
N VAL A 131 4.32 -13.22 1.37
CA VAL A 131 5.72 -13.38 0.97
C VAL A 131 5.85 -14.17 -0.33
N LEU A 132 5.08 -15.27 -0.47
CA LEU A 132 5.05 -16.08 -1.68
C LEU A 132 4.57 -15.26 -2.90
N THR A 133 3.56 -14.40 -2.70
CA THR A 133 2.96 -13.61 -3.76
C THR A 133 3.83 -12.44 -4.21
N VAL A 134 4.42 -11.72 -3.25
CA VAL A 134 5.14 -10.46 -3.51
C VAL A 134 6.61 -10.70 -3.84
N PHE A 135 7.27 -11.65 -3.19
CA PHE A 135 8.73 -11.83 -3.32
C PHE A 135 9.10 -13.13 -4.04
N VAL A 136 8.57 -14.28 -3.61
CA VAL A 136 9.03 -15.59 -4.13
C VAL A 136 8.56 -15.81 -5.57
N SER A 137 7.28 -15.59 -5.87
CA SER A 137 6.74 -15.84 -7.22
C SER A 137 7.34 -15.01 -8.35
N PRO A 138 7.60 -13.68 -8.22
CA PRO A 138 8.33 -12.96 -9.27
C PRO A 138 9.73 -13.51 -9.50
N ILE A 139 10.45 -13.93 -8.44
CA ILE A 139 11.79 -14.51 -8.55
C ILE A 139 11.71 -15.86 -9.28
N MET A 140 10.78 -16.74 -8.89
CA MET A 140 10.57 -18.03 -9.54
C MET A 140 10.27 -17.88 -11.03
N LEU A 141 9.35 -16.99 -11.41
CA LEU A 141 9.01 -16.73 -12.81
C LEU A 141 10.23 -16.19 -13.57
N ARG A 142 10.98 -15.25 -12.98
CA ARG A 142 12.20 -14.72 -13.60
C ARG A 142 13.23 -15.82 -13.87
N VAL A 143 13.46 -16.72 -12.92
CA VAL A 143 14.41 -17.83 -13.06
C VAL A 143 13.89 -18.87 -14.06
N PHE A 144 12.59 -19.15 -14.07
CA PHE A 144 11.99 -20.09 -15.03
C PHE A 144 12.16 -19.57 -16.47
N PHE A 145 11.85 -18.30 -16.70
CA PHE A 145 11.87 -17.70 -18.02
C PHE A 145 13.24 -17.22 -18.50
N SER A 146 14.26 -17.15 -17.62
CA SER A 146 15.61 -16.70 -18.01
C SER A 146 16.24 -17.57 -19.11
N LYS A 147 15.82 -18.85 -19.23
CA LYS A 147 16.26 -19.77 -20.28
C LYS A 147 15.77 -19.40 -21.69
N TRP A 148 14.70 -18.60 -21.79
CA TRP A 148 14.08 -18.20 -23.05
C TRP A 148 14.38 -16.74 -23.44
N THR A 149 15.04 -15.98 -22.56
CA THR A 149 15.51 -14.62 -22.86
C THR A 149 16.99 -14.67 -23.20
N SER A 150 17.36 -14.41 -24.46
CA SER A 150 18.76 -14.27 -24.87
C SER A 150 19.41 -13.07 -24.15
N GLU A 151 20.66 -13.21 -23.74
CA GLU A 151 21.47 -12.17 -23.07
C GLU A 151 21.50 -10.83 -23.83
N ALA A 152 21.25 -10.84 -25.15
CA ALA A 152 21.20 -9.67 -26.03
C ALA A 152 20.07 -8.67 -25.70
N ASP A 153 18.93 -9.10 -25.14
CA ASP A 153 17.79 -8.22 -24.84
C ASP A 153 17.90 -7.51 -23.47
N VAL A 154 18.82 -7.98 -22.62
CA VAL A 154 19.07 -7.43 -21.28
C VAL A 154 20.14 -6.33 -21.33
N VAL A 155 21.09 -6.40 -22.27
CA VAL A 155 22.24 -5.47 -22.36
C VAL A 155 21.85 -4.07 -22.87
N ASN A 156 20.75 -3.94 -23.64
CA ASN A 156 20.33 -2.67 -24.25
C ASN A 156 19.22 -1.91 -23.49
N LYS A 157 18.77 -2.39 -22.32
CA LYS A 157 17.81 -1.61 -21.52
C LYS A 157 18.55 -0.59 -20.65
N PRO A 158 18.25 0.71 -20.77
CA PRO A 158 18.82 1.71 -19.87
C PRO A 158 18.49 1.32 -18.42
N LYS A 159 19.51 1.30 -17.56
CA LYS A 159 19.47 0.84 -16.15
C LYS A 159 18.37 1.46 -15.26
N ASN A 160 17.61 2.45 -15.76
CA ASN A 160 16.67 3.25 -14.99
C ASN A 160 15.25 3.38 -15.59
N SER A 161 14.80 2.53 -16.52
CA SER A 161 13.41 2.63 -17.01
C SER A 161 12.66 1.29 -17.12
N LEU A 162 11.41 1.30 -16.63
CA LEU A 162 10.31 0.37 -16.91
C LEU A 162 10.46 -1.12 -16.53
N VAL A 163 11.65 -1.60 -16.16
CA VAL A 163 11.85 -3.00 -15.72
C VAL A 163 11.05 -3.34 -14.45
N ASP A 164 10.73 -2.35 -13.61
CA ASP A 164 9.93 -2.55 -12.40
C ASP A 164 8.40 -2.53 -12.63
N ALA A 165 7.92 -1.90 -13.71
CA ALA A 165 6.47 -1.77 -13.92
C ALA A 165 5.80 -3.11 -14.24
N GLY A 166 6.41 -3.94 -15.10
CA GLY A 166 5.89 -5.27 -15.42
C GLY A 166 5.90 -6.23 -14.22
N MET A 167 6.93 -6.15 -13.37
CA MET A 167 6.96 -6.89 -12.11
C MET A 167 5.84 -6.44 -11.17
N LEU A 168 5.67 -5.13 -11.01
CA LEU A 168 4.64 -4.56 -10.15
C LEU A 168 3.24 -4.95 -10.63
N ILE A 169 2.97 -4.88 -11.95
CA ILE A 169 1.71 -5.35 -12.54
C ILE A 169 1.47 -6.83 -12.18
N GLY A 170 2.49 -7.68 -12.37
CA GLY A 170 2.37 -9.09 -12.01
C GLY A 170 2.10 -9.33 -10.53
N ILE A 171 2.74 -8.58 -9.63
CA ILE A 171 2.47 -8.65 -8.18
C ILE A 171 1.03 -8.23 -7.88
N MET A 172 0.57 -7.11 -8.46
CA MET A 172 -0.81 -6.63 -8.27
C MET A 172 -1.84 -7.65 -8.75
N GLU A 173 -1.65 -8.26 -9.92
CA GLU A 173 -2.53 -9.31 -10.44
C GLU A 173 -2.61 -10.50 -9.50
N ARG A 174 -1.47 -11.02 -9.02
CA ARG A 174 -1.48 -12.17 -8.11
C ARG A 174 -2.11 -11.83 -6.76
N LEU A 175 -1.90 -10.62 -6.23
CA LEU A 175 -2.59 -10.16 -5.02
C LEU A 175 -4.12 -10.11 -5.22
N LEU A 176 -4.59 -9.61 -6.36
CA LEU A 176 -6.01 -9.63 -6.71
C LEU A 176 -6.57 -11.04 -6.83
N ILE A 177 -5.82 -11.96 -7.45
CA ILE A 177 -6.21 -13.38 -7.55
C ILE A 177 -6.35 -14.01 -6.15
N VAL A 178 -5.35 -13.82 -5.28
CA VAL A 178 -5.38 -14.33 -3.90
C VAL A 178 -6.59 -13.75 -3.16
N LEU A 179 -6.84 -12.45 -3.28
CA LEU A 179 -7.99 -11.76 -2.68
C LEU A 179 -9.33 -12.31 -3.19
N PHE A 180 -9.49 -12.46 -4.51
CA PHE A 180 -10.69 -13.01 -5.12
C PHE A 180 -11.00 -14.43 -4.63
N ILE A 181 -9.96 -15.25 -4.44
CA ILE A 181 -10.14 -16.60 -3.87
C ILE A 181 -10.57 -16.54 -2.40
N GLN A 182 -10.01 -15.63 -1.59
CA GLN A 182 -10.39 -15.49 -0.18
C GLN A 182 -11.82 -14.98 -0.01
N VAL A 183 -12.25 -14.03 -0.85
CA VAL A 183 -13.62 -13.47 -0.82
C VAL A 183 -14.63 -14.37 -1.55
N GLY A 184 -14.16 -15.39 -2.29
CA GLY A 184 -15.02 -16.32 -3.04
C GLY A 184 -15.48 -15.79 -4.39
N PHE A 185 -14.92 -14.70 -4.89
CA PHE A 185 -15.23 -14.09 -6.19
C PHE A 185 -14.42 -14.73 -7.32
N LEU A 186 -14.64 -16.01 -7.59
CA LEU A 186 -13.84 -16.77 -8.58
C LEU A 186 -13.99 -16.23 -10.01
N SER A 187 -15.16 -15.68 -10.37
CA SER A 187 -15.38 -15.03 -11.67
C SER A 187 -14.47 -13.81 -11.87
N GLY A 188 -14.05 -13.13 -10.79
CA GLY A 188 -13.07 -12.05 -10.81
C GLY A 188 -11.75 -12.41 -11.48
N ILE A 189 -11.29 -13.66 -11.31
CA ILE A 189 -10.06 -14.14 -11.93
C ILE A 189 -10.20 -14.19 -13.45
N GLY A 190 -11.38 -14.62 -13.95
CA GLY A 190 -11.70 -14.62 -15.37
C GLY A 190 -11.76 -13.21 -15.96
N PHE A 191 -12.36 -12.25 -15.24
CA PHE A 191 -12.35 -10.84 -15.64
C PHE A 191 -10.94 -10.26 -15.71
N LEU A 192 -10.09 -10.57 -14.74
CA LEU A 192 -8.69 -10.11 -14.72
C LEU A 192 -7.91 -10.67 -15.92
N LEU A 193 -8.09 -11.96 -16.23
CA LEU A 193 -7.47 -12.59 -17.40
C LEU A 193 -7.96 -11.98 -18.71
N GLY A 194 -9.28 -11.76 -18.84
CA GLY A 194 -9.89 -11.14 -20.02
C GLY A 194 -9.42 -9.71 -20.24
N ALA A 195 -9.41 -8.88 -19.19
CA ALA A 195 -8.93 -7.50 -19.25
C ALA A 195 -7.46 -7.44 -19.72
N LYS A 196 -6.61 -8.32 -19.18
CA LYS A 196 -5.20 -8.40 -19.57
C LYS A 196 -5.02 -8.78 -21.04
N SER A 197 -5.82 -9.74 -21.53
CA SER A 197 -5.81 -10.13 -22.94
C SER A 197 -6.22 -8.99 -23.87
N ILE A 198 -7.23 -8.20 -23.50
CA ILE A 198 -7.69 -7.03 -24.29
C ILE A 198 -6.59 -5.97 -24.38
N PHE A 199 -5.96 -5.61 -23.25
CA PHE A 199 -4.87 -4.62 -23.26
C PHE A 199 -3.64 -5.10 -24.05
N ARG A 200 -3.45 -6.41 -24.18
CA ARG A 200 -2.35 -6.99 -24.94
C ARG A 200 -2.67 -7.19 -26.42
N PHE A 201 -3.94 -7.26 -26.81
CA PHE A 201 -4.35 -7.57 -28.19
C PHE A 201 -3.77 -6.61 -29.24
N GLY A 202 -3.68 -5.31 -28.93
CA GLY A 202 -3.09 -4.29 -29.82
C GLY A 202 -1.57 -4.39 -29.99
N ASP A 203 -0.85 -4.90 -28.98
CA ASP A 203 0.60 -5.16 -29.06
C ASP A 203 0.90 -6.42 -29.89
N LEU A 204 0.04 -7.44 -29.78
CA LEU A 204 0.21 -8.73 -30.45
C LEU A 204 -0.10 -8.69 -31.95
N THR A 205 -1.01 -7.82 -32.38
CA THR A 205 -1.36 -7.64 -33.81
C THR A 205 -0.27 -6.91 -34.61
N ASN A 206 0.63 -6.18 -33.91
CA ASN A 206 1.76 -5.47 -34.52
C ASN A 206 3.11 -6.20 -34.34
N ALA A 207 3.13 -7.31 -33.61
CA ALA A 207 4.33 -8.08 -33.34
C ALA A 207 4.70 -8.95 -34.55
N LYS A 208 5.78 -8.58 -35.25
CA LYS A 208 6.39 -9.41 -36.31
C LYS A 208 6.99 -10.73 -35.79
N ASP A 209 7.05 -10.92 -34.47
CA ASP A 209 7.75 -12.04 -33.82
C ASP A 209 6.79 -12.88 -32.98
N THR A 210 6.41 -14.05 -33.50
CA THR A 210 5.47 -14.99 -32.86
C THR A 210 5.99 -15.53 -31.54
N LYS A 211 7.32 -15.67 -31.40
CA LYS A 211 7.97 -16.18 -30.18
C LYS A 211 7.80 -15.24 -28.99
N PHE A 212 7.83 -13.92 -29.23
CA PHE A 212 7.64 -12.91 -28.19
C PHE A 212 6.20 -12.94 -27.65
N THR A 213 5.23 -13.07 -28.55
CA THR A 213 3.80 -13.21 -28.23
C THR A 213 3.52 -14.43 -27.36
N GLU A 214 4.05 -15.60 -27.76
CA GLU A 214 3.90 -16.85 -27.00
C GLU A 214 4.55 -16.76 -25.62
N TYR A 215 5.76 -16.20 -25.52
CA TYR A 215 6.47 -16.01 -24.25
C TYR A 215 5.65 -15.19 -23.25
N ILE A 216 5.03 -14.09 -23.69
CA ILE A 216 4.20 -13.25 -22.82
C ILE A 216 2.95 -13.98 -22.36
N LEU A 217 2.31 -14.74 -23.26
CA LEU A 217 1.09 -15.49 -22.95
C LEU A 217 1.39 -16.57 -21.90
N VAL A 218 2.45 -17.35 -22.11
CA VAL A 218 2.91 -18.39 -21.17
C VAL A 218 3.31 -17.76 -19.83
N GLY A 219 4.01 -16.63 -19.83
CA GLY A 219 4.35 -15.91 -18.59
C GLY A 219 3.15 -15.45 -17.80
N THR A 220 2.11 -14.96 -18.49
CA THR A 220 0.85 -14.57 -17.86
C THR A 220 0.12 -15.76 -17.26
N LEU A 221 -0.05 -16.84 -18.02
CA LEU A 221 -0.71 -18.05 -17.53
C LEU A 221 0.03 -18.66 -16.33
N ALA A 222 1.36 -18.75 -16.41
CA ALA A 222 2.18 -19.23 -15.30
C ALA A 222 2.01 -18.38 -14.03
N SER A 223 2.00 -17.05 -14.17
CA SER A 223 1.76 -16.13 -13.04
C SER A 223 0.37 -16.33 -12.43
N PHE A 224 -0.66 -16.53 -13.26
CA PHE A 224 -2.02 -16.80 -12.79
C PHE A 224 -2.10 -18.13 -12.05
N VAL A 225 -1.52 -19.19 -12.59
CA VAL A 225 -1.47 -20.51 -11.94
C VAL A 225 -0.82 -20.41 -10.56
N ILE A 226 0.31 -19.70 -10.43
CA ILE A 226 0.96 -19.48 -9.13
C ILE A 226 0.06 -18.69 -8.18
N GLY A 227 -0.57 -17.61 -8.65
CA GLY A 227 -1.50 -16.82 -7.83
C GLY A 227 -2.70 -17.64 -7.33
N ILE A 228 -3.26 -18.48 -8.20
CA ILE A 228 -4.35 -19.41 -7.87
C ILE A 228 -3.89 -20.44 -6.84
N ALA A 229 -2.73 -21.05 -7.06
CA ALA A 229 -2.17 -22.05 -6.15
C ALA A 229 -1.92 -21.46 -4.74
N ILE A 230 -1.34 -20.26 -4.65
CA ILE A 230 -1.14 -19.57 -3.37
C ILE A 230 -2.49 -19.23 -2.72
N GLY A 231 -3.45 -18.72 -3.49
CA GLY A 231 -4.77 -18.34 -2.96
C GLY A 231 -5.55 -19.53 -2.40
N TYR A 232 -5.61 -20.65 -3.13
CA TYR A 232 -6.24 -21.87 -2.62
C TYR A 232 -5.43 -22.51 -1.49
N GLY A 233 -4.09 -22.48 -1.56
CA GLY A 233 -3.23 -22.94 -0.48
C GLY A 233 -3.50 -22.20 0.83
N LEU A 234 -3.59 -20.87 0.79
CA LEU A 234 -3.98 -20.06 1.94
C LEU A 234 -5.39 -20.44 2.44
N ARG A 235 -6.37 -20.52 1.54
CA ARG A 235 -7.76 -20.83 1.91
C ARG A 235 -7.90 -22.20 2.56
N LEU A 236 -7.22 -23.22 2.02
CA LEU A 236 -7.21 -24.57 2.57
C LEU A 236 -6.47 -24.60 3.91
N GLY A 237 -5.29 -23.98 4.00
CA GLY A 237 -4.53 -23.89 5.25
C GLY A 237 -5.35 -23.23 6.37
N LEU A 238 -6.05 -22.14 6.07
CA LEU A 238 -6.94 -21.48 7.02
C LEU A 238 -8.13 -22.37 7.42
N LYS A 239 -8.66 -23.20 6.52
CA LYS A 239 -9.76 -24.14 6.81
C LYS A 239 -9.35 -25.25 7.78
N TYR A 240 -8.11 -25.76 7.68
CA TYR A 240 -7.62 -26.87 8.50
C TYR A 240 -6.91 -26.44 9.80
N LEU A 241 -6.65 -25.14 9.99
CA LEU A 241 -6.11 -24.56 11.23
C LEU A 241 -7.18 -23.94 12.14
N VAL A 242 -8.47 -24.10 11.79
CA VAL A 242 -9.62 -23.83 12.66
C VAL A 242 -10.01 -25.12 13.35
#